data_AF-A0A388MG23-F1
#
_entry.id   AF-A0A388MG23-F1
#
_cell.length_a   1.000
_cell.length_b   1.000
_cell.length_c   1.000
_cell.angle_alpha   90.00
_cell.angle_beta   90.00
_cell.angle_gamma   90.00
#
_symmetry.space_group_name_H-M   'P 1'
#
loop_
_entity.id
_entity.type
_entity.pdbx_description
1 polymer ?
#
loop_
_entity_poly.entity_id
_entity_poly.type
_entity_poly.pdbx_seq_one_letter_code
_entity_poly.pdbx_strand_id
1 'polypeptide(L)' 'PDGRLVATGSADTSIKILEVEKMKTVVDAGPSAPETATQIRPVLRIFYDHLQPINDVDFHPHAPLLISGAKDRTIK' A
#
# COMPACT_ATOMS: atom_id res chain seq x y z
N PRO A 1 -4.98 12.44 -8.15
CA PRO A 1 -5.29 11.17 -7.46
C PRO A 1 -6.78 11.10 -7.08
N ASP A 2 -7.45 9.99 -7.38
CA ASP A 2 -8.88 9.75 -7.10
C ASP A 2 -9.16 9.28 -5.65
N GLY A 3 -8.11 9.06 -4.86
CA GLY A 3 -8.19 8.63 -3.46
C GLY A 3 -8.53 7.16 -3.26
N ARG A 4 -8.52 6.34 -4.33
CA ARG A 4 -8.88 4.92 -4.23
C ARG A 4 -7.76 4.05 -3.64
N LEU A 5 -6.52 4.45 -3.86
CA LEU A 5 -5.32 3.69 -3.48
C LEU A 5 -4.49 4.43 -2.44
N VAL A 6 -3.84 3.67 -1.56
CA VAL A 6 -2.79 4.14 -0.65
C VAL A 6 -1.55 3.32 -0.88
N ALA A 7 -0.40 3.98 -0.95
CA ALA A 7 0.92 3.35 -0.95
C ALA A 7 1.60 3.58 0.40
N THR A 8 2.29 2.57 0.91
CA THR A 8 3.12 2.71 2.12
C THR A 8 4.52 2.18 1.82
N GLY A 9 5.53 3.00 2.07
CA GLY A 9 6.92 2.56 2.16
C GLY A 9 7.26 2.12 3.58
N SER A 10 8.04 1.06 3.72
CA SER A 10 8.40 0.48 5.02
C SER A 10 9.91 0.31 5.20
N ALA A 11 10.34 0.27 6.46
CA ALA A 11 11.73 -0.02 6.84
C ALA A 11 12.15 -1.46 6.51
N ASP A 12 11.19 -2.38 6.34
CA ASP A 12 11.42 -3.77 5.91
C ASP A 12 11.62 -3.91 4.39
N THR A 13 11.86 -2.81 3.68
CA THR A 13 12.03 -2.71 2.20
C THR A 13 10.76 -2.93 1.39
N SER A 14 9.62 -3.21 2.04
CA SER A 14 8.36 -3.42 1.32
C SER A 14 7.69 -2.10 0.95
N ILE A 15 7.07 -2.10 -0.23
CA ILE A 15 6.05 -1.12 -0.61
C ILE A 15 4.73 -1.86 -0.72
N LYS A 16 3.72 -1.44 0.03
CA LYS A 16 2.37 -2.05 -0.03
C LYS A 16 1.41 -1.08 -0.70
N ILE A 17 0.60 -1.60 -1.63
CA ILE A 17 -0.52 -0.89 -2.23
C ILE A 17 -1.81 -1.44 -1.63
N LEU A 18 -2.64 -0.55 -1.08
CA LEU A 18 -3.89 -0.89 -0.42
C LEU A 18 -5.07 -0.18 -1.08
N GLU A 19 -6.23 -0.83 -1.08
CA GLU A 19 -7.49 -0.24 -1.51
C GLU A 19 -8.25 0.39 -0.34
N VAL A 20 -8.54 1.68 -0.45
CA VAL A 20 -9.12 2.48 0.64
C VAL A 20 -10.51 1.97 1.04
N GLU A 21 -11.33 1.59 0.08
CA GLU A 21 -12.68 1.09 0.36
C GLU A 21 -12.65 -0.21 1.16
N LYS A 22 -11.77 -1.16 0.78
CA LYS A 22 -11.59 -2.41 1.53
C LYS A 22 -11.07 -2.16 2.94
N MET A 23 -10.18 -1.19 3.13
CA MET A 23 -9.72 -0.80 4.47
C MET A 23 -10.89 -0.30 5.33
N LYS A 24 -11.75 0.56 4.78
CA LYS A 24 -12.94 1.06 5.49
C LYS A 24 -13.86 -0.09 5.89
N THR A 25 -14.14 -1.02 4.98
CA THR A 25 -14.99 -2.18 5.30
C THR A 25 -14.42 -3.03 6.44
N VAL A 26 -13.10 -3.25 6.47
CA VAL A 26 -12.44 -3.98 7.58
C VAL A 26 -12.58 -3.22 8.91
N VAL A 27 -12.42 -1.90 8.88
CA VAL A 27 -12.56 -1.05 10.07
C VAL A 27 -14.01 -1.03 10.58
N ASP A 28 -14.98 -0.87 9.67
CA ASP A 28 -16.41 -0.79 10.00
C ASP A 28 -16.97 -2.11 10.52
N ALA A 29 -16.46 -3.24 10.01
CA ALA A 29 -16.90 -4.56 10.45
C ALA A 29 -16.52 -4.86 11.91
N GLY A 30 -15.46 -4.21 12.41
CA GLY A 30 -15.00 -4.35 13.78
C GLY A 30 -14.51 -5.76 14.14
N PRO A 31 -14.12 -6.00 15.41
CA PRO A 31 -13.59 -7.28 15.86
C PRO A 31 -14.65 -8.40 15.95
N SER A 32 -15.95 -8.05 15.89
CA SER A 32 -17.07 -8.99 15.94
C SER A 32 -17.61 -9.37 14.55
N ALA A 33 -16.88 -9.04 13.50
CA ALA A 33 -17.30 -9.31 12.13
C ALA A 33 -17.44 -10.82 11.87
N PRO A 34 -18.44 -11.25 11.07
CA PRO A 34 -18.51 -12.65 10.62
C PRO A 34 -17.22 -13.02 9.89
N GLU A 35 -16.79 -14.29 9.97
CA GLU A 35 -15.53 -14.77 9.36
C GLU A 35 -15.41 -14.49 7.86
N THR A 36 -16.53 -14.21 7.19
CA THR A 36 -16.59 -13.80 5.79
C THR A 36 -16.07 -12.37 5.57
N ALA A 37 -16.21 -11.47 6.54
CA ALA A 37 -15.69 -10.10 6.49
C ALA A 37 -14.19 -10.02 6.85
N THR A 38 -13.66 -10.97 7.63
CA THR A 38 -12.19 -11.13 7.84
C THR A 38 -11.46 -11.63 6.60
N GLN A 39 -12.16 -12.07 5.54
CA GLN A 39 -11.55 -12.42 4.26
C GLN A 39 -11.27 -11.20 3.37
N ILE A 40 -11.74 -10.00 3.74
CA ILE A 40 -11.43 -8.78 2.98
C ILE A 40 -9.92 -8.51 3.12
N ARG A 41 -9.19 -8.56 1.99
CA ARG A 41 -7.75 -8.28 1.92
C ARG A 41 -7.55 -6.88 1.32
N PRO A 42 -7.25 -5.85 2.13
CA PRO A 42 -7.08 -4.50 1.61
C PRO A 42 -5.79 -4.35 0.79
N VAL A 43 -4.76 -5.15 1.09
CA VAL A 43 -3.49 -5.14 0.35
C VAL A 43 -3.69 -5.76 -1.04
N LEU A 44 -3.52 -4.95 -2.08
CA LEU A 44 -3.62 -5.36 -3.48
C LEU A 44 -2.29 -5.92 -3.99
N ARG A 45 -1.17 -5.29 -3.61
CA ARG A 45 0.15 -5.65 -4.11
C ARG A 45 1.23 -5.30 -3.10
N ILE A 46 2.32 -6.04 -3.14
CA ILE A 46 3.54 -5.77 -2.38
C ILE A 46 4.73 -5.82 -3.36
N PHE A 47 5.60 -4.82 -3.27
CA PHE A 47 6.87 -4.76 -4.01
C PHE A 47 8.04 -4.87 -3.03
N TYR A 48 9.13 -5.49 -3.49
CA TYR A 48 10.35 -5.74 -2.72
C TYR A 48 11.60 -5.42 -3.55
N ASP A 49 11.51 -4.37 -4.37
CA ASP A 49 12.52 -4.09 -5.38
C ASP A 49 13.71 -3.33 -4.81
N HIS A 50 13.57 -2.71 -3.63
CA HIS A 50 14.62 -2.00 -2.93
C HIS A 50 15.39 -2.91 -1.98
N LEU A 51 16.68 -2.62 -1.80
CA LEU A 51 17.57 -3.38 -0.91
C LEU A 51 17.68 -2.77 0.49
N GLN A 52 17.08 -1.60 0.69
CA GLN A 52 17.17 -0.78 1.90
C GLN A 52 15.84 -0.07 2.17
N PRO A 53 15.62 0.48 3.38
CA PRO A 53 14.37 1.15 3.76
C PRO A 53 13.85 2.15 2.73
N ILE A 54 12.55 2.07 2.45
CA ILE A 54 11.82 3.06 1.66
C ILE A 54 11.64 4.31 2.51
N ASN A 55 11.97 5.48 1.97
CA ASN A 55 11.76 6.76 2.66
C ASN A 55 10.57 7.53 2.10
N ASP A 56 10.27 7.36 0.81
CA ASP A 56 9.23 8.12 0.12
C ASP A 56 8.57 7.30 -0.99
N VAL A 57 7.29 7.59 -1.24
CA VAL A 57 6.49 7.00 -2.33
C VAL A 57 5.51 8.04 -2.84
N ASP A 58 5.36 8.15 -4.16
CA ASP A 58 4.40 9.06 -4.78
C ASP A 58 3.74 8.45 -6.02
N PHE A 59 2.46 8.78 -6.21
CA PHE A 59 1.70 8.36 -7.38
C PHE A 59 1.80 9.41 -8.48
N HIS A 60 2.13 8.99 -9.70
CA HIS A 60 2.04 9.89 -10.84
C HIS A 60 0.59 10.39 -11.00
N PRO A 61 0.34 11.68 -11.27
CA PRO A 61 -1.00 12.27 -11.21
C PRO A 61 -2.00 11.70 -12.23
N HIS A 62 -1.52 11.15 -13.34
CA HIS A 62 -2.36 10.70 -14.47
C HIS A 62 -2.07 9.27 -14.96
N ALA A 63 -0.93 8.69 -14.58
CA ALA A 63 -0.49 7.41 -15.11
C ALA A 63 -0.50 6.39 -13.98
N PRO A 64 -0.71 5.09 -14.25
CA PRO A 64 -0.67 4.04 -13.24
C PRO A 64 0.79 3.71 -12.85
N LEU A 65 1.56 4.73 -12.48
CA LEU A 65 2.94 4.66 -12.06
C LEU A 65 3.04 5.06 -10.59
N LEU A 66 3.84 4.31 -9.85
CA LEU A 66 4.28 4.62 -8.52
C LEU A 66 5.78 4.86 -8.58
N ILE A 67 6.23 5.93 -7.95
CA ILE A 67 7.64 6.26 -7.80
C ILE A 67 8.01 6.03 -6.34
N SER A 68 9.17 5.44 -6.10
CA SER A 68 9.67 5.12 -4.77
C SER A 68 11.13 5.52 -4.62
N GLY A 69 11.47 6.10 -3.47
CA GLY A 69 12.82 6.50 -3.11
C GLY A 69 13.28 5.80 -1.84
N ALA A 70 14.48 5.19 -1.88
CA ALA A 70 15.00 4.41 -0.76
C ALA A 70 16.44 4.75 -0.38
N LYS A 71 16.90 4.20 0.76
CA LYS A 71 18.28 4.36 1.24
C LYS A 71 19.33 3.61 0.42
N ASP A 72 18.93 2.78 -0.54
CA ASP A 72 19.85 2.10 -1.47
C ASP A 72 20.36 3.00 -2.59
N ARG A 73 20.03 4.30 -2.54
CA ARG A 73 20.42 5.33 -3.50
C ARG A 73 19.83 5.10 -4.88
N THR A 74 18.68 4.43 -4.95
CA THR A 74 17.91 4.27 -6.19
C THR A 74 16.52 4.88 -6.07
N ILE A 75 15.98 5.27 -7.22
CA ILE A 75 14.57 5.58 -7.42
C ILE A 75 14.02 4.49 -8.33
N LYS A 76 12.89 3.91 -7.96
CA LYS A 76 12.23 2.85 -8.73
C LYS A 76 10.77 3.19 -8.98
#